data_AF-A0A4R1JN93-F1
#
_entry.id   AF-A0A4R1JN93-F1
#
_cell.length_a   1.000
_cell.length_b   1.000
_cell.length_c   1.000
_cell.angle_alpha   90.00
_cell.angle_beta   90.00
_cell.angle_gamma   90.00
#
_symmetry.space_group_name_H-M   'P 1'
#
loop_
_entity.id
_entity.type
_entity.pdbx_description
1 polymer ?
#
loop_
_entity_poly.entity_id
_entity_poly.type
_entity_poly.pdbx_seq_one_letter_code
_entity_poly.pdbx_strand_id
1 'polypeptide(L)'
;MKITEQTNITNNKDSDLFLRCLWSQFRASFSNYGWCYSGLKYQTNYMLGWLDLGLISPIEISFDYKRKGIINNIYISIDEVDATDENIKKIKKCISNSRKTKKIMTKLAAKGPIFSHYILPSYSGENFSIKPNESYNEFTFSVTSFDTIDWQQEADMRSYEIINLVSMALATPLFRKEELNVEGKYHLDKEDLDFCLENLEVIDNFLSKYSYHDKFYENIIEASSLFKDSLKIVLTNKDSELLYFHRLDGNRVNIGLEISIATIISCLEIISDIESEPIKNCKNCGQPQYKISKRVKDFSLKHGSELIMSTIREGYKLRSKVLHAGLFLGRNGFLKSPFNPRFDYPSKGGLVKSMNSIPEVLLINTRIIFMNYLKELNARNDL
;
A
#
# COMPACT_ATOMS: atom_id res chain seq x y z
N MET A 1 -26.15 31.56 -8.03
CA MET A 1 -26.63 30.71 -9.16
C MET A 1 -26.09 29.28 -9.03
N LYS A 2 -26.86 28.26 -9.46
CA LYS A 2 -26.43 26.84 -9.42
C LYS A 2 -26.41 26.23 -10.82
N ILE A 3 -25.27 25.68 -11.23
CA ILE A 3 -25.10 24.87 -12.44
C ILE A 3 -25.27 23.40 -12.07
N THR A 4 -26.06 22.66 -12.83
CA THR A 4 -26.27 21.21 -12.65
C THR A 4 -26.02 20.50 -13.98
N GLU A 5 -25.16 19.49 -13.96
CA GLU A 5 -24.79 18.72 -15.16
C GLU A 5 -24.75 17.23 -14.85
N GLN A 6 -25.46 16.43 -15.65
CA GLN A 6 -25.42 14.97 -15.55
C GLN A 6 -24.14 14.44 -16.21
N THR A 7 -23.48 13.46 -15.62
CA THR A 7 -22.18 12.95 -16.12
C THR A 7 -22.33 11.79 -17.12
N ASN A 8 -23.41 11.00 -17.01
CA ASN A 8 -23.64 9.75 -17.76
C ASN A 8 -22.56 8.67 -17.57
N ILE A 9 -21.86 8.69 -16.44
CA ILE A 9 -20.78 7.75 -16.13
C ILE A 9 -21.35 6.42 -15.62
N THR A 10 -20.71 5.29 -15.97
CA THR A 10 -21.21 3.93 -15.70
C THR A 10 -20.30 3.08 -14.81
N ASN A 11 -19.08 3.53 -14.50
CA ASN A 11 -18.15 2.83 -13.62
C ASN A 11 -17.31 3.79 -12.76
N ASN A 12 -16.65 3.23 -11.73
CA ASN A 12 -15.88 4.01 -10.76
C ASN A 12 -14.63 4.66 -11.39
N LYS A 13 -13.94 3.93 -12.26
CA LYS A 13 -12.73 4.40 -12.97
C LYS A 13 -13.03 5.64 -13.80
N ASP A 14 -14.11 5.63 -14.57
CA ASP A 14 -14.51 6.78 -15.37
C ASP A 14 -14.98 7.96 -14.50
N SER A 15 -15.48 7.71 -13.27
CA SER A 15 -15.84 8.77 -12.32
C SER A 15 -14.60 9.47 -11.76
N ASP A 16 -13.58 8.69 -11.41
CA ASP A 16 -12.26 9.22 -11.00
C ASP A 16 -11.62 10.04 -12.13
N LEU A 17 -11.52 9.46 -13.33
CA LEU A 17 -10.97 10.14 -14.51
C LEU A 17 -11.73 11.41 -14.87
N PHE A 18 -13.06 11.42 -14.70
CA PHE A 18 -13.86 12.61 -14.92
C PHE A 18 -13.48 13.74 -13.95
N LEU A 19 -13.36 13.46 -12.65
CA LEU A 19 -12.98 14.47 -11.65
C LEU A 19 -11.57 14.99 -11.91
N ARG A 20 -10.61 14.10 -12.16
CA ARG A 20 -9.23 14.48 -12.48
C ARG A 20 -9.15 15.37 -13.72
N CYS A 21 -9.88 14.99 -14.78
CA CYS A 21 -9.97 15.79 -15.99
C CYS A 21 -10.69 17.13 -15.74
N LEU A 22 -11.71 17.18 -14.88
CA LEU A 22 -12.39 18.42 -14.53
C LEU A 22 -11.46 19.42 -13.86
N TRP A 23 -10.65 18.97 -12.90
CA TRP A 23 -9.67 19.83 -12.27
C TRP A 23 -8.61 20.33 -13.25
N SER A 24 -8.15 19.50 -14.19
CA SER A 24 -7.22 19.96 -15.22
C SER A 24 -7.86 20.95 -16.19
N GLN A 25 -9.13 20.77 -16.56
CA GLN A 25 -9.86 21.74 -17.38
C GLN A 25 -10.06 23.07 -16.66
N PHE A 26 -10.27 23.08 -15.34
CA PHE A 26 -10.31 24.30 -14.56
C PHE A 26 -8.95 25.00 -14.55
N ARG A 27 -7.86 24.29 -14.25
CA ARG A 27 -6.50 24.86 -14.30
C ARG A 27 -6.11 25.42 -15.66
N ALA A 28 -6.54 24.77 -16.74
CA ALA A 28 -6.29 25.23 -18.10
C ALA A 28 -7.13 26.47 -18.48
N SER A 29 -8.25 26.70 -17.80
CA SER A 29 -9.20 27.76 -18.15
C SER A 29 -9.09 28.98 -17.24
N PHE A 30 -8.69 28.81 -15.97
CA PHE A 30 -8.72 29.85 -14.95
C PHE A 30 -7.30 30.16 -14.42
N SER A 31 -7.09 31.40 -13.98
CA SER A 31 -5.78 31.88 -13.52
C SER A 31 -5.45 31.45 -12.09
N ASN A 32 -6.46 31.09 -11.30
CA ASN A 32 -6.33 30.54 -9.97
C ASN A 32 -7.07 29.19 -9.89
N TYR A 33 -6.66 28.36 -8.94
CA TYR A 33 -7.17 27.00 -8.75
C TYR A 33 -6.95 26.50 -7.31
N GLY A 34 -6.89 27.43 -6.35
CA GLY A 34 -6.80 27.10 -4.92
C GLY A 34 -7.98 26.23 -4.50
N TRP A 35 -7.72 25.14 -3.79
CA TRP A 35 -8.73 24.14 -3.46
C TRP A 35 -8.81 23.93 -1.95
N CYS A 36 -10.02 24.02 -1.40
CA CYS A 36 -10.31 23.65 -0.02
C CYS A 36 -11.22 22.42 -0.01
N TYR A 37 -10.66 21.25 0.29
CA TYR A 37 -11.43 20.02 0.46
C TYR A 37 -12.23 20.05 1.77
N SER A 38 -13.50 19.67 1.69
CA SER A 38 -14.40 19.54 2.84
C SER A 38 -14.90 18.11 3.03
N GLY A 39 -15.26 17.41 1.94
CA GLY A 39 -15.69 16.01 1.99
C GLY A 39 -17.00 15.74 2.74
N LEU A 40 -17.85 16.75 2.93
CA LEU A 40 -19.05 16.65 3.74
C LEU A 40 -20.21 16.02 2.98
N LYS A 41 -20.92 15.09 3.62
CA LYS A 41 -22.14 14.49 3.09
C LYS A 41 -23.36 15.23 3.62
N TYR A 42 -24.15 15.80 2.70
CA TYR A 42 -25.45 16.42 2.99
C TYR A 42 -26.56 15.68 2.25
N GLN A 43 -27.32 14.87 2.99
CA GLN A 43 -28.37 13.99 2.44
C GLN A 43 -27.81 13.07 1.32
N THR A 44 -28.20 13.30 0.08
CA THR A 44 -27.75 12.56 -1.11
C THR A 44 -26.54 13.19 -1.80
N ASN A 45 -26.18 14.42 -1.42
CA ASN A 45 -25.11 15.19 -2.04
C ASN A 45 -23.83 15.10 -1.20
N TYR A 46 -22.70 15.07 -1.90
CA TYR A 46 -21.36 15.12 -1.34
C TYR A 46 -20.73 16.45 -1.75
N MET A 47 -20.53 17.33 -0.77
CA MET A 47 -19.81 18.58 -0.96
C MET A 47 -18.32 18.26 -0.99
N LEU A 48 -17.70 18.37 -2.16
CA LEU A 48 -16.26 18.22 -2.27
C LEU A 48 -15.56 19.35 -1.52
N GLY A 49 -16.07 20.58 -1.65
CA GLY A 49 -15.47 21.78 -1.07
C GLY A 49 -15.52 22.99 -2.01
N TRP A 50 -14.60 23.93 -1.81
CA TRP A 50 -14.56 25.21 -2.53
C TRP A 50 -13.33 25.32 -3.42
N LEU A 51 -13.53 25.82 -4.63
CA LEU A 51 -12.50 26.05 -5.64
C LEU A 51 -12.41 27.55 -5.97
N ASP A 52 -11.25 28.13 -5.74
CA ASP A 52 -10.92 29.48 -6.17
C ASP A 52 -10.50 29.47 -7.63
N LEU A 53 -11.32 30.07 -8.49
CA LEU A 53 -11.07 30.20 -9.93
C LEU A 53 -10.56 31.59 -10.34
N GLY A 54 -10.18 32.43 -9.38
CA GLY A 54 -9.80 33.84 -9.60
C GLY A 54 -11.03 34.74 -9.80
N LEU A 55 -12.19 34.27 -9.35
CA LEU A 55 -13.44 35.01 -9.27
C LEU A 55 -13.48 35.82 -7.96
N ILE A 56 -14.49 36.68 -7.79
CA ILE A 56 -14.62 37.46 -6.54
C ILE A 56 -14.85 36.52 -5.36
N SER A 57 -15.63 35.45 -5.56
CA SER A 57 -15.90 34.42 -4.55
C SER A 57 -15.53 33.02 -5.05
N PRO A 58 -15.01 32.13 -4.18
CA PRO A 58 -14.79 30.73 -4.53
C PRO A 58 -16.10 30.03 -4.91
N ILE A 59 -16.03 29.11 -5.87
CA ILE A 59 -17.19 28.29 -6.24
C ILE A 59 -17.28 27.06 -5.34
N GLU A 60 -18.49 26.66 -4.98
CA GLU A 60 -18.71 25.38 -4.30
C GLU A 60 -18.94 24.27 -5.33
N ILE A 61 -18.28 23.13 -5.15
CA ILE A 61 -18.47 21.94 -5.98
C ILE A 61 -19.03 20.79 -5.14
N SER A 62 -20.12 20.21 -5.60
CA SER A 62 -20.71 19.00 -5.03
C SER A 62 -21.16 18.01 -6.10
N PHE A 63 -21.37 16.76 -5.73
CA PHE A 63 -21.96 15.75 -6.63
C PHE A 63 -22.91 14.82 -5.87
N ASP A 64 -23.69 14.05 -6.62
CA ASP A 64 -24.39 12.87 -6.10
C ASP A 64 -23.91 11.60 -6.80
N TYR A 65 -24.29 10.47 -6.23
CA TYR A 65 -23.94 9.15 -6.76
C TYR A 65 -25.17 8.47 -7.35
N LYS A 66 -25.01 7.83 -8.52
CA LYS A 66 -25.97 6.84 -9.03
C LYS A 66 -25.93 5.58 -8.16
N ARG A 67 -24.71 5.17 -7.84
CA ARG A 67 -24.33 4.17 -6.83
C ARG A 67 -22.98 4.59 -6.27
N LYS A 68 -22.63 4.18 -5.05
CA LYS A 68 -21.36 4.55 -4.41
C LYS A 68 -20.18 4.35 -5.37
N GLY A 69 -19.40 5.40 -5.61
CA GLY A 69 -18.27 5.41 -6.55
C GLY A 69 -18.60 5.84 -7.98
N ILE A 70 -19.88 5.99 -8.34
CA ILE A 70 -20.32 6.43 -9.68
C ILE A 70 -21.07 7.74 -9.61
N ILE A 71 -20.41 8.81 -10.05
CA ILE A 71 -20.98 10.15 -10.05
C ILE A 71 -22.15 10.19 -11.03
N ASN A 72 -23.31 10.70 -10.59
CA ASN A 72 -24.48 10.89 -11.45
C ASN A 72 -24.59 12.34 -11.93
N ASN A 73 -24.61 13.29 -10.99
CA ASN A 73 -24.66 14.72 -11.27
C ASN A 73 -23.51 15.44 -10.59
N ILE A 74 -23.01 16.50 -11.24
CA ILE A 74 -22.16 17.52 -10.61
C ILE A 74 -22.95 18.82 -10.47
N TYR A 75 -22.74 19.49 -9.35
CA TYR A 75 -23.35 20.73 -8.98
C TYR A 75 -22.25 21.76 -8.70
N ILE A 76 -22.39 22.95 -9.29
CA ILE A 76 -21.48 24.07 -9.05
C ILE A 76 -22.31 25.28 -8.62
N SER A 77 -22.07 25.76 -7.40
CA SER A 77 -22.69 26.98 -6.89
C SER A 77 -21.73 28.15 -7.07
N ILE A 78 -22.22 29.21 -7.70
CA ILE A 78 -21.48 30.45 -8.03
C ILE A 78 -22.25 31.61 -7.41
N ASP A 79 -21.56 32.54 -6.78
CA ASP A 79 -22.17 33.79 -6.30
C ASP A 79 -22.72 34.63 -7.46
N GLU A 80 -23.78 35.39 -7.19
CA GLU A 80 -24.48 36.16 -8.23
C GLU A 80 -23.59 37.19 -8.92
N VAL A 81 -22.64 37.76 -8.17
CA VAL A 81 -21.68 38.75 -8.68
C VAL A 81 -20.75 38.13 -9.74
N ASP A 82 -20.43 36.84 -9.62
CA ASP A 82 -19.54 36.12 -10.53
C ASP A 82 -20.28 35.32 -11.61
N ALA A 83 -21.61 35.21 -11.52
CA ALA A 83 -22.47 34.44 -12.42
C ALA A 83 -22.72 35.14 -13.77
N THR A 84 -21.67 35.64 -14.40
CA THR A 84 -21.73 36.21 -15.76
C THR A 84 -21.88 35.12 -16.82
N ASP A 85 -22.48 35.44 -17.96
CA ASP A 85 -22.64 34.51 -19.09
C ASP A 85 -21.29 33.93 -19.54
N GLU A 86 -20.23 34.72 -19.51
CA GLU A 86 -18.88 34.29 -19.85
C GLU A 86 -18.38 33.21 -18.88
N ASN A 87 -18.45 33.46 -17.57
CA ASN A 87 -18.00 32.52 -16.54
C ASN A 87 -18.81 31.22 -16.57
N ILE A 88 -20.13 31.32 -16.70
CA ILE A 88 -21.02 30.16 -16.79
C ILE A 88 -20.68 29.32 -18.03
N LYS A 89 -20.51 29.96 -19.19
CA LYS A 89 -20.15 29.27 -20.44
C LYS A 89 -18.79 28.59 -20.33
N LYS A 90 -17.83 29.24 -19.68
CA LYS A 90 -16.48 28.71 -19.46
C LYS A 90 -16.50 27.49 -18.53
N ILE A 91 -17.21 27.55 -17.41
CA ILE A 91 -17.39 26.42 -16.48
C ILE A 91 -18.10 25.25 -17.17
N LYS A 92 -19.19 25.49 -17.90
CA LYS A 92 -19.87 24.44 -18.68
C LYS A 92 -18.96 23.81 -19.74
N LYS A 93 -18.09 24.60 -20.37
CA LYS A 93 -17.09 24.11 -21.31
C LYS A 93 -16.08 23.19 -20.62
N CYS A 94 -15.61 23.53 -19.41
CA CYS A 94 -14.75 22.65 -18.62
C CYS A 94 -15.45 21.30 -18.37
N ILE A 95 -16.68 21.31 -17.82
CA ILE A 95 -17.46 20.07 -17.57
C ILE A 95 -17.64 19.24 -18.85
N SER A 96 -18.02 19.90 -19.96
CA SER A 96 -18.21 19.21 -21.23
C SER A 96 -16.92 18.60 -21.78
N ASN A 97 -15.78 19.27 -21.61
CA ASN A 97 -14.47 18.76 -22.03
C ASN A 97 -14.03 17.59 -21.16
N SER A 98 -14.34 17.62 -19.86
CA SER A 98 -14.03 16.53 -18.92
C SER A 98 -14.74 15.23 -19.24
N ARG A 99 -15.84 15.25 -20.00
CA ARG A 99 -16.45 14.03 -20.54
C ARG A 99 -15.62 13.34 -21.62
N LYS A 100 -14.58 14.01 -22.16
CA LYS A 100 -13.69 13.48 -23.22
C LYS A 100 -12.36 12.94 -22.65
N THR A 101 -12.38 12.40 -21.43
CA THR A 101 -11.21 11.97 -20.62
C THR A 101 -10.12 11.23 -21.42
N LYS A 102 -10.47 10.16 -22.14
CA LYS A 102 -9.49 9.29 -22.81
C LYS A 102 -8.69 9.95 -23.95
N LYS A 103 -9.16 11.07 -24.52
CA LYS A 103 -8.46 11.74 -25.63
C LYS A 103 -7.35 12.68 -25.18
N ILE A 104 -7.28 13.00 -23.90
CA ILE A 104 -6.46 14.11 -23.37
C ILE A 104 -5.29 13.59 -22.52
N MET A 105 -5.34 12.34 -22.04
CA MET A 105 -4.30 11.79 -21.18
C MET A 105 -2.99 11.56 -21.94
N THR A 106 -1.88 11.87 -21.28
CA THR A 106 -0.53 11.52 -21.75
C THR A 106 0.12 10.55 -20.77
N LYS A 107 0.92 9.61 -21.28
CA LYS A 107 1.74 8.72 -20.46
C LYS A 107 3.11 9.39 -20.27
N LEU A 108 3.47 9.66 -19.03
CA LEU A 108 4.71 10.35 -18.68
C LEU A 108 5.50 9.50 -17.68
N ALA A 109 6.83 9.50 -17.83
CA ALA A 109 7.72 8.87 -16.88
C ALA A 109 7.80 9.70 -15.60
N ALA A 110 7.76 9.03 -14.46
CA ALA A 110 8.10 9.56 -13.16
C ALA A 110 9.43 8.96 -12.71
N LYS A 111 10.31 9.79 -12.17
CA LYS A 111 11.65 9.41 -11.74
C LYS A 111 11.98 10.10 -10.43
N GLY A 112 12.53 9.35 -9.48
CA GLY A 112 12.93 9.89 -8.19
C GLY A 112 13.86 8.95 -7.42
N PRO A 113 14.49 9.46 -6.35
CA PRO A 113 15.33 8.63 -5.50
C PRO A 113 14.48 7.73 -4.60
N ILE A 114 14.94 6.49 -4.42
CA ILE A 114 14.52 5.62 -3.31
C ILE A 114 15.75 5.20 -2.49
N PHE A 115 15.54 5.12 -1.19
CA PHE A 115 16.56 4.81 -0.19
C PHE A 115 16.26 3.46 0.44
N SER A 116 17.31 2.72 0.77
CA SER A 116 17.25 1.44 1.46
C SER A 116 18.50 1.22 2.29
N HIS A 117 18.46 0.26 3.21
CA HIS A 117 19.63 -0.15 4.00
C HIS A 117 20.70 -0.92 3.19
N TYR A 118 20.37 -1.36 1.97
CA TYR A 118 21.21 -2.18 1.10
C TYR A 118 21.42 -1.51 -0.27
N ILE A 119 22.46 -1.92 -1.00
CA ILE A 119 22.51 -1.64 -2.44
C ILE A 119 21.46 -2.53 -3.11
N LEU A 120 20.51 -1.93 -3.82
CA LEU A 120 19.50 -2.71 -4.51
C LEU A 120 20.09 -3.33 -5.78
N PRO A 121 19.57 -4.47 -6.26
CA PRO A 121 19.86 -4.92 -7.62
C PRO A 121 19.46 -3.87 -8.65
N SER A 122 20.22 -3.80 -9.75
CA SER A 122 19.73 -3.16 -10.97
C SER A 122 18.61 -4.01 -11.56
N TYR A 123 17.47 -3.40 -11.83
CA TYR A 123 16.30 -4.05 -12.41
C TYR A 123 15.65 -3.16 -13.46
N SER A 124 15.20 -3.73 -14.57
CA SER A 124 14.49 -3.00 -15.61
C SER A 124 13.37 -3.88 -16.16
N GLY A 125 12.15 -3.65 -15.67
CA GLY A 125 10.92 -4.29 -16.16
C GLY A 125 10.15 -3.37 -17.11
N GLU A 126 8.91 -3.76 -17.44
CA GLU A 126 8.01 -2.98 -18.30
C GLU A 126 7.33 -1.84 -17.53
N ASN A 127 7.10 -2.04 -16.23
CA ASN A 127 6.31 -1.12 -15.39
C ASN A 127 7.17 -0.25 -14.50
N PHE A 128 8.33 -0.75 -14.05
CA PHE A 128 9.29 0.02 -13.30
C PHE A 128 10.74 -0.41 -13.54
N SER A 129 11.68 0.45 -13.14
CA SER A 129 13.10 0.15 -13.09
C SER A 129 13.75 0.71 -11.83
N ILE A 130 14.81 0.03 -11.41
CA ILE A 130 15.67 0.39 -10.29
C ILE A 130 17.09 0.44 -10.83
N LYS A 131 17.73 1.59 -10.73
CA LYS A 131 19.15 1.77 -11.09
C LYS A 131 19.93 2.24 -9.86
N PRO A 132 20.81 1.40 -9.30
CA PRO A 132 21.63 1.78 -8.16
C PRO A 132 22.55 2.96 -8.52
N ASN A 133 22.68 3.90 -7.59
CA ASN A 133 23.61 5.02 -7.65
C ASN A 133 24.43 5.05 -6.34
N GLU A 134 25.46 5.88 -6.27
CA GLU A 134 26.39 5.94 -5.13
C GLU A 134 25.66 6.23 -3.82
N SER A 135 24.72 7.18 -3.81
CA SER A 135 24.00 7.60 -2.59
C SER A 135 22.58 7.02 -2.48
N TYR A 136 21.86 6.86 -3.59
CA TYR A 136 20.45 6.40 -3.62
C TYR A 136 20.24 5.38 -4.74
N ASN A 137 19.03 4.83 -4.87
CA ASN A 137 18.65 4.07 -6.05
C ASN A 137 17.66 4.90 -6.87
N GLU A 138 17.95 5.08 -8.14
CA GLU A 138 17.05 5.77 -9.06
C GLU A 138 15.89 4.84 -9.39
N PHE A 139 14.68 5.28 -9.08
CA PHE A 139 13.45 4.55 -9.32
C PHE A 139 12.65 5.25 -10.41
N THR A 140 12.31 4.51 -11.47
CA THR A 140 11.56 5.04 -12.61
C THR A 140 10.33 4.19 -12.88
N PHE A 141 9.21 4.81 -13.19
CA PHE A 141 7.95 4.17 -13.59
C PHE A 141 7.15 5.16 -14.46
N SER A 142 5.99 4.76 -14.97
CA SER A 142 5.13 5.66 -15.76
C SER A 142 3.73 5.79 -15.18
N VAL A 143 3.15 6.98 -15.31
CA VAL A 143 1.75 7.26 -14.97
C VAL A 143 1.06 7.96 -16.15
N THR A 144 -0.27 7.88 -16.18
CA THR A 144 -1.07 8.63 -17.14
C THR A 144 -1.70 9.83 -16.46
N SER A 145 -1.61 10.99 -17.10
CA SER A 145 -2.08 12.25 -16.50
C SER A 145 -2.66 13.23 -17.51
N PHE A 146 -3.42 14.20 -17.01
CA PHE A 146 -4.01 15.28 -17.81
C PHE A 146 -3.16 16.56 -17.86
N ASP A 147 -2.42 16.86 -16.80
CA ASP A 147 -1.49 17.98 -16.71
C ASP A 147 -0.38 17.67 -15.69
N THR A 148 0.48 18.65 -15.39
CA THR A 148 1.63 18.48 -14.49
C THR A 148 1.22 18.28 -13.03
N ILE A 149 0.12 18.88 -12.58
CA ILE A 149 -0.38 18.74 -11.21
C ILE A 149 -0.99 17.36 -11.00
N ASP A 150 -1.82 16.90 -11.95
CA ASP A 150 -2.36 15.54 -11.98
C ASP A 150 -1.23 14.50 -12.10
N TRP A 151 -0.22 14.77 -12.94
CA TRP A 151 0.98 13.92 -13.04
C TRP A 151 1.69 13.76 -11.69
N GLN A 152 1.91 14.85 -10.97
CA GLN A 152 2.61 14.82 -9.68
C GLN A 152 1.81 13.98 -8.66
N GLN A 153 0.50 14.20 -8.57
CA GLN A 153 -0.37 13.46 -7.66
C GLN A 153 -0.38 11.96 -7.98
N GLU A 154 -0.56 11.59 -9.26
CA GLU A 154 -0.55 10.19 -9.69
C GLU A 154 0.82 9.54 -9.47
N ALA A 155 1.90 10.26 -9.77
CA ALA A 155 3.25 9.76 -9.53
C ALA A 155 3.48 9.51 -8.04
N ASP A 156 3.01 10.40 -7.16
CA ASP A 156 3.13 10.24 -5.71
C ASP A 156 2.34 9.05 -5.19
N MET A 157 1.07 8.90 -5.59
CA MET A 157 0.26 7.74 -5.21
C MET A 157 0.86 6.45 -5.76
N ARG A 158 1.14 6.39 -7.07
CA ARG A 158 1.62 5.18 -7.73
C ARG A 158 2.97 4.71 -7.22
N SER A 159 3.87 5.64 -6.94
CA SER A 159 5.16 5.28 -6.36
C SER A 159 5.05 4.61 -5.00
N TYR A 160 4.11 5.04 -4.14
CA TYR A 160 3.94 4.50 -2.80
C TYR A 160 3.52 3.03 -2.88
N GLU A 161 2.59 2.73 -3.79
CA GLU A 161 2.14 1.38 -4.10
C GLU A 161 3.29 0.48 -4.55
N ILE A 162 4.04 0.90 -5.58
CA ILE A 162 5.13 0.08 -6.12
C ILE A 162 6.25 -0.07 -5.08
N ILE A 163 6.57 0.99 -4.33
CA ILE A 163 7.55 0.94 -3.24
C ILE A 163 7.16 -0.10 -2.18
N ASN A 164 5.88 -0.22 -1.83
CA ASN A 164 5.43 -1.22 -0.86
C ASN A 164 5.61 -2.65 -1.39
N LEU A 165 5.24 -2.89 -2.66
CA LEU A 165 5.45 -4.17 -3.32
C LEU A 165 6.93 -4.54 -3.46
N VAL A 166 7.76 -3.60 -3.89
CA VAL A 166 9.21 -3.80 -4.03
C VAL A 166 9.85 -4.02 -2.67
N SER A 167 9.41 -3.31 -1.62
CA SER A 167 9.91 -3.53 -0.25
C SER A 167 9.66 -4.97 0.22
N MET A 168 8.48 -5.50 -0.11
CA MET A 168 8.14 -6.90 0.16
C MET A 168 8.96 -7.87 -0.69
N ALA A 169 9.09 -7.61 -1.99
CA ALA A 169 9.86 -8.43 -2.92
C ALA A 169 11.33 -8.55 -2.52
N LEU A 170 11.91 -7.49 -1.96
CA LEU A 170 13.32 -7.42 -1.56
C LEU A 170 13.56 -7.68 -0.05
N ALA A 171 12.49 -7.85 0.74
CA ALA A 171 12.57 -7.91 2.21
C ALA A 171 13.36 -6.75 2.85
N THR A 172 13.33 -5.56 2.24
CA THR A 172 13.95 -4.34 2.78
C THR A 172 12.99 -3.16 2.65
N PRO A 173 12.82 -2.31 3.68
CA PRO A 173 11.93 -1.16 3.61
C PRO A 173 12.55 -0.11 2.69
N LEU A 174 11.75 0.37 1.75
CA LEU A 174 12.14 1.43 0.83
C LEU A 174 11.47 2.76 1.19
N PHE A 175 12.25 3.84 1.09
CA PHE A 175 11.85 5.20 1.48
C PHE A 175 12.05 6.17 0.32
N ARG A 176 11.20 7.21 0.24
CA ARG A 176 11.34 8.30 -0.74
C ARG A 176 12.20 9.47 -0.27
N LYS A 177 12.38 9.58 1.05
CA LYS A 177 13.24 10.57 1.67
C LYS A 177 14.40 9.83 2.32
N GLU A 178 15.54 10.52 2.41
CA GLU A 178 16.68 10.05 3.17
C GLU A 178 16.30 10.06 4.65
N GLU A 179 15.77 8.92 5.13
CA GLU A 179 15.42 8.74 6.54
C GLU A 179 16.65 8.30 7.36
N LEU A 180 17.78 7.94 6.72
CA LEU A 180 18.87 7.22 7.37
C LEU A 180 20.25 7.59 6.82
N ASN A 181 21.15 7.99 7.72
CA ASN A 181 22.60 7.95 7.51
C ASN A 181 23.08 6.51 7.78
N VAL A 182 23.01 5.62 6.78
CA VAL A 182 23.58 4.28 6.93
C VAL A 182 25.03 4.32 6.47
N GLU A 183 25.97 4.36 7.42
CA GLU A 183 27.39 4.08 7.15
C GLU A 183 27.54 2.59 6.82
N GLY A 184 27.95 2.30 5.59
CA GLY A 184 28.18 0.93 5.10
C GLY A 184 26.93 0.33 4.42
N LYS A 185 26.92 0.30 3.09
CA LYS A 185 25.92 -0.47 2.35
C LYS A 185 26.39 -1.92 2.22
N TYR A 186 25.58 -2.87 2.67
CA TYR A 186 25.88 -4.29 2.52
C TYR A 186 25.60 -4.76 1.08
N HIS A 187 26.45 -5.65 0.56
CA HIS A 187 26.24 -6.34 -0.70
C HIS A 187 25.47 -7.64 -0.47
N LEU A 188 24.50 -7.93 -1.33
CA LEU A 188 23.84 -9.23 -1.40
C LEU A 188 24.81 -10.26 -2.02
N ASP A 189 24.76 -11.50 -1.56
CA ASP A 189 25.40 -12.59 -2.28
C ASP A 189 24.64 -12.91 -3.58
N LYS A 190 25.22 -13.77 -4.41
CA LYS A 190 24.67 -14.07 -5.74
C LYS A 190 23.31 -14.79 -5.67
N GLU A 191 23.13 -15.69 -4.71
CA GLU A 191 21.89 -16.47 -4.58
C GLU A 191 20.74 -15.58 -4.11
N ASP A 192 21.01 -14.69 -3.14
CA ASP A 192 20.09 -13.67 -2.68
C ASP A 192 19.73 -12.68 -3.80
N LEU A 193 20.69 -12.35 -4.66
CA LEU A 193 20.48 -11.45 -5.81
C LEU A 193 19.53 -12.05 -6.84
N ASP A 194 19.77 -13.30 -7.27
CA ASP A 194 18.94 -14.00 -8.26
C ASP A 194 17.49 -14.13 -7.73
N PHE A 195 17.34 -14.48 -6.45
CA PHE A 195 16.03 -14.54 -5.79
C PHE A 195 15.33 -13.18 -5.70
N CYS A 196 16.08 -12.09 -5.46
CA CYS A 196 15.52 -10.74 -5.47
C CYS A 196 15.03 -10.33 -6.86
N LEU A 197 15.81 -10.61 -7.91
CA LEU A 197 15.45 -10.29 -9.29
C LEU A 197 14.19 -11.03 -9.75
N GLU A 198 14.08 -12.32 -9.45
CA GLU A 198 12.86 -13.11 -9.73
C GLU A 198 11.63 -12.48 -9.05
N ASN A 199 11.76 -12.07 -7.79
CA ASN A 199 10.66 -11.45 -7.07
C ASN A 199 10.28 -10.06 -7.63
N LEU A 200 11.24 -9.28 -8.13
CA LEU A 200 10.96 -8.02 -8.82
C LEU A 200 10.19 -8.26 -10.13
N GLU A 201 10.56 -9.28 -10.89
CA GLU A 201 9.82 -9.68 -12.10
C GLU A 201 8.37 -10.08 -11.80
N VAL A 202 8.14 -10.80 -10.70
CA VAL A 202 6.78 -11.13 -10.26
C VAL A 202 5.95 -9.88 -9.97
N ILE A 203 6.55 -8.87 -9.33
CA ILE A 203 5.88 -7.59 -9.09
C ILE A 203 5.60 -6.86 -10.41
N ASP A 204 6.55 -6.80 -11.33
CA ASP A 204 6.36 -6.11 -12.61
C ASP A 204 5.25 -6.77 -13.45
N ASN A 205 5.23 -8.11 -13.51
CA ASN A 205 4.17 -8.88 -14.15
C ASN A 205 2.79 -8.69 -13.48
N PHE A 206 2.75 -8.53 -12.16
CA PHE A 206 1.50 -8.19 -11.46
C PHE A 206 1.02 -6.78 -11.88
N LEU A 207 1.94 -5.81 -11.96
CA LEU A 207 1.60 -4.43 -12.34
C LEU A 207 1.14 -4.30 -13.80
N SER A 208 1.61 -5.18 -14.70
CA SER A 208 1.15 -5.19 -16.11
C SER A 208 -0.26 -5.75 -16.28
N LYS A 209 -0.65 -6.73 -15.45
CA LYS A 209 -1.92 -7.45 -15.58
C LYS A 209 -3.08 -6.79 -14.84
N TYR A 210 -2.83 -6.25 -13.65
CA TYR A 210 -3.89 -5.81 -12.75
C TYR A 210 -4.03 -4.28 -12.75
N SER A 211 -5.25 -3.80 -12.97
CA SER A 211 -5.53 -2.36 -12.94
C SER A 211 -5.59 -1.86 -11.51
N TYR A 212 -4.94 -0.73 -11.25
CA TYR A 212 -4.92 -0.11 -9.92
C TYR A 212 -6.26 0.49 -9.45
N HIS A 213 -7.28 0.45 -10.30
CA HIS A 213 -8.66 0.81 -9.93
C HIS A 213 -9.50 -0.41 -9.52
N ASP A 214 -8.93 -1.61 -9.53
CA ASP A 214 -9.61 -2.84 -9.11
C ASP A 214 -9.49 -3.01 -7.59
N LYS A 215 -10.59 -3.43 -6.95
CA LYS A 215 -10.60 -3.76 -5.52
C LYS A 215 -9.60 -4.88 -5.19
N PHE A 216 -9.39 -5.80 -6.11
CA PHE A 216 -8.36 -6.83 -5.98
C PHE A 216 -6.96 -6.21 -5.82
N TYR A 217 -6.61 -5.25 -6.69
CA TYR A 217 -5.33 -4.56 -6.63
C TYR A 217 -5.18 -3.77 -5.33
N GLU A 218 -6.21 -3.04 -4.91
CA GLU A 218 -6.22 -2.30 -3.63
C GLU A 218 -5.89 -3.21 -2.44
N ASN A 219 -6.50 -4.40 -2.38
CA ASN A 219 -6.27 -5.36 -1.28
C ASN A 219 -4.81 -5.86 -1.27
N ILE A 220 -4.22 -6.09 -2.44
CA ILE A 220 -2.80 -6.47 -2.56
C ILE A 220 -1.90 -5.33 -2.06
N ILE A 221 -2.19 -4.08 -2.43
CA ILE A 221 -1.43 -2.92 -1.96
C ILE A 221 -1.57 -2.74 -0.45
N GLU A 222 -2.78 -2.85 0.10
CA GLU A 222 -3.03 -2.75 1.54
C GLU A 222 -2.23 -3.81 2.31
N ALA A 223 -2.27 -5.06 1.85
CA ALA A 223 -1.48 -6.13 2.46
C ALA A 223 0.04 -5.87 2.35
N SER A 224 0.53 -5.37 1.21
CA SER A 224 1.94 -5.01 1.03
C SER A 224 2.38 -3.85 1.94
N SER A 225 1.49 -2.90 2.21
CA SER A 225 1.72 -1.78 3.13
C SER A 225 1.88 -2.28 4.57
N LEU A 226 0.97 -3.16 5.02
CA LEU A 226 1.07 -3.81 6.34
C LEU A 226 2.37 -4.62 6.47
N PHE A 227 2.77 -5.33 5.41
CA PHE A 227 4.04 -6.05 5.39
C PHE A 227 5.23 -5.10 5.58
N LYS A 228 5.29 -4.02 4.79
CA LYS A 228 6.36 -3.02 4.87
C LYS A 228 6.44 -2.35 6.25
N ASP A 229 5.31 -1.99 6.84
CA ASP A 229 5.27 -1.37 8.17
C ASP A 229 5.81 -2.32 9.25
N SER A 230 5.44 -3.60 9.15
CA SER A 230 5.97 -4.65 10.03
C SER A 230 7.47 -4.83 9.85
N LEU A 231 7.93 -4.83 8.61
CA LEU A 231 9.34 -4.94 8.24
C LEU A 231 10.16 -3.78 8.83
N LYS A 232 9.64 -2.53 8.74
CA LYS A 232 10.27 -1.35 9.34
C LYS A 232 10.45 -1.53 10.85
N ILE A 233 9.41 -2.00 11.55
CA ILE A 233 9.47 -2.23 13.00
C ILE A 233 10.54 -3.27 13.34
N VAL A 234 10.52 -4.43 12.66
CA VAL A 234 11.45 -5.53 12.96
C VAL A 234 12.90 -5.12 12.69
N LEU A 235 13.18 -4.46 11.57
CA LEU A 235 14.55 -4.02 11.24
C LEU A 235 15.04 -2.88 12.13
N THR A 236 14.17 -1.94 12.51
CA THR A 236 14.55 -0.88 13.46
C THR A 236 14.99 -1.47 14.80
N ASN A 237 14.30 -2.51 15.27
CA ASN A 237 14.72 -3.22 16.49
C ASN A 237 16.07 -3.94 16.26
N LYS A 238 16.30 -4.55 15.10
CA LYS A 238 17.58 -5.22 14.75
C LYS A 238 18.77 -4.25 14.68
N ASP A 239 18.59 -3.09 14.03
CA ASP A 239 19.65 -2.07 13.90
C ASP A 239 19.97 -1.40 15.25
N SER A 240 18.94 -1.19 16.09
CA SER A 240 19.14 -0.71 17.46
C SER A 240 19.93 -1.72 18.32
N GLU A 241 19.76 -3.02 18.08
CA GLU A 241 20.56 -4.06 18.73
C GLU A 241 22.04 -4.03 18.26
N LEU A 242 22.30 -3.81 16.96
CA LEU A 242 23.66 -3.69 16.40
C LEU A 242 24.43 -2.47 16.96
N LEU A 243 23.79 -1.31 17.05
CA LEU A 243 24.39 -0.11 17.67
C LEU A 243 24.65 -0.29 19.17
N TYR A 244 23.82 -1.09 19.85
CA TYR A 244 23.92 -1.31 21.29
C TYR A 244 25.06 -2.26 21.68
N PHE A 245 25.48 -3.17 20.80
CA PHE A 245 26.71 -3.95 21.02
C PHE A 245 27.95 -3.06 21.25
N HIS A 246 27.90 -1.80 20.83
CA HIS A 246 28.94 -0.80 21.10
C HIS A 246 28.73 0.04 22.38
N ARG A 247 27.59 -0.06 23.08
CA ARG A 247 27.28 0.74 24.29
C ARG A 247 26.59 -0.09 25.37
N LEU A 248 27.36 -0.43 26.41
CA LEU A 248 26.95 -1.23 27.57
C LEU A 248 26.03 -0.46 28.55
N ASP A 249 24.72 -0.28 28.29
CA ASP A 249 23.79 0.27 29.31
C ASP A 249 22.37 -0.33 29.29
N GLY A 250 22.07 -1.17 30.29
CA GLY A 250 21.06 -2.24 30.26
C GLY A 250 19.59 -1.87 30.46
N ASN A 251 18.93 -1.13 29.57
CA ASN A 251 17.46 -1.07 29.53
C ASN A 251 16.91 -1.12 28.10
N ARG A 252 16.40 -2.30 27.68
CA ARG A 252 15.71 -2.49 26.39
C ARG A 252 14.27 -2.00 26.48
N VAL A 253 13.81 -1.27 25.47
CA VAL A 253 12.38 -1.22 25.12
C VAL A 253 12.26 -1.87 23.74
N ASN A 254 11.74 -3.10 23.67
CA ASN A 254 11.29 -3.67 22.39
C ASN A 254 10.10 -2.85 21.93
N ILE A 255 10.31 -1.90 21.01
CA ILE A 255 9.23 -1.04 20.55
C ILE A 255 8.47 -1.80 19.47
N GLY A 256 7.27 -2.25 19.83
CA GLY A 256 6.24 -2.64 18.86
C GLY A 256 6.39 -4.00 18.19
N LEU A 257 7.17 -4.95 18.72
CA LEU A 257 7.23 -6.32 18.16
C LEU A 257 5.86 -7.02 18.21
N GLU A 258 5.04 -6.68 19.19
CA GLU A 258 3.65 -7.13 19.29
C GLU A 258 2.80 -6.56 18.15
N ILE A 259 3.03 -5.28 17.83
CA ILE A 259 2.38 -4.58 16.72
C ILE A 259 2.82 -5.21 15.41
N SER A 260 4.12 -5.50 15.22
CA SER A 260 4.59 -6.16 13.98
C SER A 260 3.98 -7.54 13.82
N ILE A 261 3.86 -8.36 14.87
CA ILE A 261 3.14 -9.65 14.78
C ILE A 261 1.68 -9.44 14.37
N ALA A 262 0.98 -8.49 14.99
CA ALA A 262 -0.41 -8.20 14.66
C ALA A 262 -0.56 -7.75 13.19
N THR A 263 0.34 -6.89 12.72
CA THR A 263 0.35 -6.33 11.37
C THR A 263 0.71 -7.38 10.31
N ILE A 264 1.70 -8.26 10.56
CA ILE A 264 2.06 -9.38 9.65
C ILE A 264 0.89 -10.34 9.49
N ILE A 265 0.22 -10.70 10.59
CA ILE A 265 -0.94 -11.59 10.51
C ILE A 265 -2.10 -10.90 9.78
N SER A 266 -2.29 -9.60 9.96
CA SER A 266 -3.33 -8.83 9.26
C SER A 266 -3.07 -8.75 7.75
N CYS A 267 -1.79 -8.67 7.32
CA CYS A 267 -1.40 -8.81 5.91
C CYS A 267 -1.91 -10.14 5.32
N LEU A 268 -1.70 -11.26 6.02
CA LEU A 268 -2.20 -12.57 5.59
C LEU A 268 -3.74 -12.68 5.63
N GLU A 269 -4.39 -12.02 6.60
CA GLU A 269 -5.86 -11.95 6.67
C GLU A 269 -6.46 -11.35 5.40
N ILE A 270 -5.88 -10.25 4.91
CA ILE A 270 -6.32 -9.57 3.68
C ILE A 270 -6.13 -10.46 2.46
N ILE A 271 -4.91 -10.95 2.18
CA ILE A 271 -4.67 -11.71 0.94
C ILE A 271 -5.44 -13.03 0.92
N SER A 272 -5.65 -13.67 2.07
CA SER A 272 -6.46 -14.88 2.16
C SER A 272 -7.96 -14.63 1.94
N ASP A 273 -8.44 -13.40 2.21
CA ASP A 273 -9.84 -13.02 2.02
C ASP A 273 -10.19 -12.89 0.54
N ILE A 274 -9.21 -12.51 -0.29
CA ILE A 274 -9.36 -12.34 -1.73
C ILE A 274 -9.86 -13.63 -2.40
N GLU A 275 -9.38 -14.80 -1.97
CA GLU A 275 -9.81 -16.11 -2.50
C GLU A 275 -10.96 -16.74 -1.70
N SER A 276 -11.56 -16.01 -0.76
CA SER A 276 -12.51 -16.60 0.18
C SER A 276 -13.93 -16.74 -0.39
N GLU A 277 -14.56 -17.89 -0.12
CA GLU A 277 -15.99 -18.05 -0.39
C GLU A 277 -16.82 -17.08 0.48
N PRO A 278 -18.01 -16.66 0.01
CA PRO A 278 -18.93 -15.84 0.78
C PRO A 278 -19.21 -16.44 2.16
N ILE A 279 -19.29 -15.58 3.18
CA ILE A 279 -19.50 -16.00 4.57
C ILE A 279 -20.78 -16.83 4.69
N LYS A 280 -20.62 -18.06 5.18
CA LYS A 280 -21.75 -18.96 5.46
C LYS A 280 -22.31 -18.66 6.85
N ASN A 281 -23.62 -18.49 6.93
CA ASN A 281 -24.31 -18.35 8.20
C ASN A 281 -24.55 -19.73 8.84
N CYS A 282 -24.48 -19.79 10.17
CA CYS A 282 -24.82 -20.98 10.92
C CYS A 282 -26.28 -21.35 10.65
N LYS A 283 -26.54 -22.59 10.22
CA LYS A 283 -27.90 -23.09 9.95
C LYS A 283 -28.82 -23.06 11.18
N ASN A 284 -28.25 -23.02 12.38
CA ASN A 284 -29.01 -23.10 13.64
C ASN A 284 -29.29 -21.72 14.26
N CYS A 285 -28.31 -20.81 14.30
CA CYS A 285 -28.45 -19.50 14.95
C CYS A 285 -28.38 -18.30 13.99
N GLY A 286 -28.20 -18.52 12.69
CA GLY A 286 -28.09 -17.47 11.68
C GLY A 286 -26.82 -16.61 11.78
N GLN A 287 -25.96 -16.81 12.79
CA GLN A 287 -24.74 -16.03 12.96
C GLN A 287 -23.71 -16.34 11.86
N PRO A 288 -22.97 -15.33 11.36
CA PRO A 288 -21.93 -15.55 10.37
C PRO A 288 -20.79 -16.41 10.95
N GLN A 289 -20.39 -17.48 10.25
CA GLN A 289 -19.29 -18.34 10.69
C GLN A 289 -17.96 -17.80 10.20
N TYR A 290 -17.32 -16.95 11.01
CA TYR A 290 -15.97 -16.46 10.72
C TYR A 290 -14.93 -17.55 10.97
N LYS A 291 -14.30 -18.02 9.89
CA LYS A 291 -13.20 -19.00 9.95
C LYS A 291 -11.86 -18.39 9.57
N ILE A 292 -11.62 -17.12 9.94
CA ILE A 292 -10.43 -16.33 9.53
C ILE A 292 -9.12 -17.08 9.84
N SER A 293 -8.93 -17.55 11.09
CA SER A 293 -7.71 -18.29 11.46
C SER A 293 -7.54 -19.61 10.69
N LYS A 294 -8.64 -20.29 10.33
CA LYS A 294 -8.57 -21.50 9.50
C LYS A 294 -8.18 -21.13 8.08
N ARG A 295 -8.87 -20.14 7.50
CA ARG A 295 -8.62 -19.61 6.16
C ARG A 295 -7.16 -19.22 5.98
N VAL A 296 -6.58 -18.46 6.91
CA VAL A 296 -5.17 -18.08 6.78
C VAL A 296 -4.23 -19.27 6.91
N LYS A 297 -4.52 -20.28 7.75
CA LYS A 297 -3.70 -21.49 7.81
C LYS A 297 -3.76 -22.28 6.51
N ASP A 298 -4.96 -22.47 5.97
CA ASP A 298 -5.19 -23.19 4.71
C ASP A 298 -4.47 -22.47 3.56
N PHE A 299 -4.58 -21.13 3.51
CA PHE A 299 -3.86 -20.28 2.55
C PHE A 299 -2.33 -20.37 2.72
N SER A 300 -1.83 -20.34 3.96
CA SER A 300 -0.40 -20.46 4.26
C SER A 300 0.17 -21.83 3.89
N LEU A 301 -0.64 -22.88 3.98
CA LEU A 301 -0.27 -24.23 3.54
C LEU A 301 -0.24 -24.30 2.01
N LYS A 302 -1.26 -23.74 1.33
CA LYS A 302 -1.37 -23.72 -0.14
C LYS A 302 -0.17 -23.05 -0.79
N HIS A 303 0.24 -21.87 -0.31
CA HIS A 303 1.30 -21.07 -0.92
C HIS A 303 2.65 -21.15 -0.17
N GLY A 304 2.76 -22.05 0.81
CA GLY A 304 3.95 -22.21 1.63
C GLY A 304 4.27 -23.69 1.88
N SER A 305 4.36 -24.07 3.14
CA SER A 305 4.65 -25.43 3.58
C SER A 305 3.98 -25.73 4.92
N GLU A 306 3.98 -26.99 5.35
CA GLU A 306 3.47 -27.36 6.68
C GLU A 306 4.22 -26.63 7.81
N LEU A 307 5.54 -26.46 7.66
CA LEU A 307 6.36 -25.71 8.60
C LEU A 307 5.94 -24.24 8.66
N ILE A 308 5.78 -23.60 7.50
CA ILE A 308 5.32 -22.22 7.38
C ILE A 308 3.94 -22.05 8.04
N MET A 309 2.99 -22.93 7.71
CA MET A 309 1.64 -22.91 8.30
C MET A 309 1.68 -23.05 9.82
N SER A 310 2.54 -23.92 10.36
CA SER A 310 2.72 -24.07 11.80
C SER A 310 3.19 -22.78 12.46
N THR A 311 4.18 -22.09 11.87
CA THR A 311 4.64 -20.79 12.36
C THR A 311 3.54 -19.72 12.28
N ILE A 312 2.79 -19.65 11.18
CA ILE A 312 1.67 -18.70 11.07
C ILE A 312 0.60 -18.99 12.13
N ARG A 313 0.31 -20.26 12.41
CA ARG A 313 -0.61 -20.66 13.50
C ARG A 313 -0.10 -20.17 14.86
N GLU A 314 1.20 -20.20 15.13
CA GLU A 314 1.78 -19.65 16.35
C GLU A 314 1.68 -18.13 16.39
N GLY A 315 1.99 -17.44 15.29
CA GLY A 315 1.82 -16.01 15.14
C GLY A 315 0.37 -15.56 15.43
N TYR A 316 -0.62 -16.30 14.95
CA TYR A 316 -2.03 -16.07 15.27
C TYR A 316 -2.35 -16.17 16.77
N LYS A 317 -1.82 -17.21 17.44
CA LYS A 317 -2.03 -17.37 18.89
C LYS A 317 -1.40 -16.19 19.64
N LEU A 318 -0.23 -15.72 19.19
CA LEU A 318 0.43 -14.56 19.79
C LEU A 318 -0.35 -13.28 19.54
N ARG A 319 -0.77 -12.99 18.30
CA ARG A 319 -1.65 -11.85 17.99
C ARG A 319 -2.90 -11.85 18.86
N SER A 320 -3.57 -13.00 18.99
CA SER A 320 -4.76 -13.12 19.83
C SER A 320 -4.46 -12.79 21.29
N LYS A 321 -3.30 -13.22 21.83
CA LYS A 321 -2.90 -12.88 23.21
C LYS A 321 -2.51 -11.42 23.35
N VAL A 322 -1.83 -10.84 22.37
CA VAL A 322 -1.47 -9.41 22.34
C VAL A 322 -2.75 -8.56 22.37
N LEU A 323 -3.66 -8.80 21.43
CA LEU A 323 -4.85 -7.95 21.24
C LEU A 323 -5.92 -8.14 22.30
N HIS A 324 -6.10 -9.36 22.82
CA HIS A 324 -7.18 -9.65 23.78
C HIS A 324 -6.73 -9.74 25.22
N ALA A 325 -5.49 -10.18 25.48
CA ALA A 325 -4.97 -10.34 26.84
C ALA A 325 -3.93 -9.26 27.21
N GLY A 326 -3.63 -8.32 26.31
CA GLY A 326 -2.65 -7.27 26.56
C GLY A 326 -1.23 -7.81 26.77
N LEU A 327 -0.88 -8.95 26.15
CA LEU A 327 0.43 -9.55 26.31
C LEU A 327 1.53 -8.62 25.77
N PHE A 328 2.43 -8.19 26.65
CA PHE A 328 3.68 -7.54 26.28
C PHE A 328 4.80 -8.58 26.22
N LEU A 329 5.39 -8.75 25.04
CA LEU A 329 6.58 -9.56 24.78
C LEU A 329 7.86 -8.92 25.35
N GLY A 330 7.79 -7.67 25.81
CA GLY A 330 8.89 -6.90 26.42
C GLY A 330 9.54 -7.47 27.70
N ARG A 331 9.13 -8.64 28.21
CA ARG A 331 9.75 -9.26 29.41
C ARG A 331 10.60 -10.50 29.18
N ASN A 332 10.56 -11.09 27.99
CA ASN A 332 11.43 -12.21 27.69
C ASN A 332 12.62 -11.67 26.92
N GLY A 333 13.72 -11.46 27.63
CA GLY A 333 15.01 -11.17 27.03
C GLY A 333 15.32 -12.22 25.98
N PHE A 334 15.15 -11.87 24.70
CA PHE A 334 15.71 -12.64 23.60
C PHE A 334 17.22 -12.51 23.73
N LEU A 335 17.79 -13.47 24.44
CA LEU A 335 19.22 -13.65 24.62
C LEU A 335 19.82 -13.94 23.23
N LYS A 336 20.28 -12.90 22.53
CA LYS A 336 21.11 -12.99 21.32
C LYS A 336 22.45 -12.26 21.56
N SER A 337 23.45 -13.02 21.93
CA SER A 337 24.90 -12.76 22.08
C SER A 337 25.56 -14.15 22.17
N PRO A 338 26.88 -14.40 22.10
CA PRO A 338 27.38 -15.79 22.07
C PRO A 338 27.13 -16.43 23.44
N PHE A 339 26.03 -17.17 23.56
CA PHE A 339 25.76 -17.99 24.72
C PHE A 339 26.47 -19.32 24.52
N ASN A 340 27.09 -19.80 25.60
CA ASN A 340 27.46 -21.20 25.70
C ASN A 340 26.24 -22.06 25.29
N PRO A 341 26.44 -23.17 24.55
CA PRO A 341 25.34 -24.07 24.23
C PRO A 341 24.63 -24.48 25.53
N ARG A 342 23.37 -24.04 25.68
CA ARG A 342 22.54 -24.35 26.85
C ARG A 342 21.40 -25.24 26.41
N PHE A 343 20.93 -26.11 27.31
CA PHE A 343 19.72 -26.87 27.10
C PHE A 343 18.50 -26.01 27.41
N ASP A 344 17.52 -26.02 26.51
CA ASP A 344 16.18 -25.51 26.72
C ASP A 344 15.38 -26.57 27.49
N TYR A 345 15.45 -26.46 28.82
CA TYR A 345 14.79 -27.36 29.74
C TYR A 345 13.25 -27.44 29.53
N PRO A 346 12.54 -26.34 29.22
CA PRO A 346 11.14 -26.38 28.80
C PRO A 346 10.85 -27.25 27.56
N SER A 347 11.76 -27.35 26.59
CA SER A 347 11.54 -28.10 25.34
C SER A 347 12.12 -29.52 25.34
N LYS A 348 12.32 -30.11 26.53
CA LYS A 348 12.80 -31.50 26.71
C LYS A 348 14.19 -31.75 26.09
N GLY A 349 15.13 -30.82 26.30
CA GLY A 349 16.55 -31.08 26.04
C GLY A 349 17.03 -30.68 24.64
N GLY A 350 16.29 -29.82 23.92
CA GLY A 350 16.85 -29.13 22.76
C GLY A 350 17.93 -28.13 23.18
N LEU A 351 18.90 -27.84 22.31
CA LEU A 351 19.81 -26.71 22.53
C LEU A 351 19.05 -25.39 22.35
N VAL A 352 19.37 -24.38 23.16
CA VAL A 352 18.94 -22.98 22.98
C VAL A 352 19.55 -22.50 21.66
N LYS A 353 18.74 -22.50 20.60
CA LYS A 353 19.17 -22.05 19.28
C LYS A 353 19.20 -20.53 19.25
N SER A 354 20.22 -19.95 18.62
CA SER A 354 20.16 -18.60 18.04
C SER A 354 19.04 -18.62 16.99
N MET A 355 17.82 -18.29 17.41
CA MET A 355 16.67 -18.26 16.51
C MET A 355 16.39 -16.83 16.09
N ASN A 356 16.09 -16.63 14.80
CA ASN A 356 15.36 -15.46 14.35
C ASN A 356 14.19 -15.20 15.30
N SER A 357 13.95 -13.94 15.67
CA SER A 357 12.82 -13.62 16.54
C SER A 357 11.52 -14.09 15.84
N ILE A 358 10.48 -14.45 16.59
CA ILE A 358 9.20 -14.87 15.99
C ILE A 358 8.72 -13.87 14.91
N PRO A 359 8.78 -12.53 15.12
CA PRO A 359 8.50 -11.55 14.07
C PRO A 359 9.33 -11.70 12.79
N GLU A 360 10.64 -11.96 12.90
CA GLU A 360 11.53 -12.17 11.74
C GLU A 360 11.13 -13.41 10.95
N VAL A 361 10.85 -14.53 11.63
CA VAL A 361 10.39 -15.77 10.97
C VAL A 361 9.03 -15.55 10.30
N LEU A 362 8.12 -14.83 10.98
CA LEU A 362 6.81 -14.49 10.42
C LEU A 362 6.93 -13.61 9.17
N LEU A 363 7.86 -12.64 9.13
CA LEU A 363 8.12 -11.82 7.95
C LEU A 363 8.61 -12.67 6.77
N ILE A 364 9.61 -13.52 6.99
CA ILE A 364 10.15 -14.38 5.93
C ILE A 364 9.05 -15.28 5.37
N ASN A 365 8.31 -15.97 6.26
CA ASN A 365 7.24 -16.88 5.87
C ASN A 365 6.10 -16.15 5.15
N THR A 366 5.73 -14.95 5.60
CA THR A 366 4.69 -14.14 4.96
C THR A 366 5.12 -13.69 3.57
N ARG A 367 6.38 -13.25 3.40
CA ARG A 367 6.93 -12.90 2.08
C ARG A 367 6.87 -14.09 1.14
N ILE A 368 7.29 -15.28 1.58
CA ILE A 368 7.25 -16.50 0.76
C ILE A 368 5.82 -16.79 0.30
N ILE A 369 4.86 -16.81 1.23
CA ILE A 369 3.44 -17.01 0.93
C ILE A 369 2.95 -15.99 -0.11
N PHE A 370 3.25 -14.71 0.12
CA PHE A 370 2.77 -13.62 -0.73
C PHE A 370 3.37 -13.71 -2.14
N MET A 371 4.69 -13.89 -2.26
CA MET A 371 5.36 -13.98 -3.56
C MET A 371 4.90 -15.22 -4.34
N ASN A 372 4.71 -16.36 -3.68
CA ASN A 372 4.16 -17.56 -4.32
C ASN A 372 2.72 -17.36 -4.79
N TYR A 373 1.91 -16.65 -4.01
CA TYR A 373 0.55 -16.29 -4.42
C TYR A 373 0.55 -15.39 -5.66
N LEU A 374 1.39 -14.34 -5.71
CA LEU A 374 1.52 -13.49 -6.89
C LEU A 374 2.07 -14.25 -8.11
N LYS A 375 3.01 -15.18 -7.92
CA LYS A 375 3.50 -16.08 -8.99
C LYS A 375 2.35 -16.91 -9.57
N GLU A 376 1.53 -17.53 -8.71
CA GLU A 376 0.36 -18.29 -9.14
C GLU A 376 -0.65 -17.42 -9.91
N LEU A 377 -0.93 -16.21 -9.41
CA LEU A 377 -1.81 -15.25 -10.08
C LEU A 377 -1.29 -14.84 -11.45
N ASN A 378 0.02 -14.63 -11.58
CA ASN A 378 0.65 -14.30 -12.85
C ASN A 378 0.62 -15.48 -13.83
N ALA A 379 0.50 -16.72 -13.36
CA ALA A 379 0.38 -17.91 -14.21
C ALA A 379 -1.06 -18.19 -14.68
N ARG A 380 -2.08 -17.58 -14.06
CA ARG A 380 -3.48 -17.70 -14.52
C ARG A 380 -3.63 -16.97 -15.86
N ASN A 381 -4.13 -17.69 -16.87
CA ASN A 381 -4.39 -17.17 -18.21
C ASN A 381 -5.79 -16.55 -18.36
N ASP A 382 -6.55 -16.45 -17.27
CA ASP A 382 -7.90 -15.93 -17.29
C ASP A 382 -7.87 -14.39 -17.31
N LEU A 383 -7.75 -13.83 -18.52
CA LEU A 383 -8.09 -12.44 -18.85
C LEU A 383 -8.96 -12.40 -20.11
#